data_AF-A0A1V4ZK85-F1
#
_entry.id   AF-A0A1V4ZK85-F1
#
_cell.length_a   1.000
_cell.length_b   1.000
_cell.length_c   1.000
_cell.angle_alpha   90.00
_cell.angle_beta   90.00
_cell.angle_gamma   90.00
#
_symmetry.space_group_name_H-M   'P 1'
#
loop_
_entity.id
_entity.type
_entity.pdbx_description
1 polymer ?
#
loop_
_entity_poly.entity_id
_entity_poly.type
_entity_poly.pdbx_seq_one_letter_code
_entity_poly.pdbx_strand_id
1 'polypeptide(L)'
;MGLFDGYDGRSEEGSSAHLSKVLRCPVILVVDASATSRSAGALVKGFKTFDEETQVLGVIFNRISGKRHLEMVEDSISGLDLVSLGGIPKKMDIALESRHLGLVPAREVDNTARYEGIRALVEDDLDLDLMLEIASNAPRWEDVRQSPLDRMGHFRLGLAKDDSFNFYYQDNLDILRALGADIVEFSPTTGDLPAADGYYFGGGYPELHLDELAANGPMKEALHEKVREGVPAYAECGGMMYLCRSVKGQDGLSRDMTGVFDATVEMTPRLQALGYVEATCVNDCVLSPAGGTVRGHVFHYSRVASHSGQRFSYRLSKDKGIDGAEDGFIKNNALASYLHLHFGSNLEFAQGFAATCLGQRG
;
A
#
# COMPACT_ATOMS: atom_id res chain seq x y z
N MET A 1 -3.14 0.61 -14.17
CA MET A 1 -1.88 0.05 -14.70
C MET A 1 -2.26 -1.19 -15.50
N GLY A 2 -1.64 -1.38 -16.66
CA GLY A 2 -1.80 -2.55 -17.52
C GLY A 2 -0.88 -3.71 -17.11
N LEU A 3 -0.97 -4.82 -17.85
CA LEU A 3 -0.27 -6.08 -17.56
C LEU A 3 1.26 -5.94 -17.44
N PHE A 4 1.87 -5.14 -18.33
CA PHE A 4 3.32 -4.94 -18.42
C PHE A 4 3.81 -3.68 -17.70
N ASP A 5 2.93 -2.93 -17.04
CA ASP A 5 3.31 -1.69 -16.35
C ASP A 5 3.97 -2.05 -14.99
N GLY A 6 5.29 -1.87 -14.91
CA GLY A 6 6.08 -2.17 -13.72
C GLY A 6 6.71 -0.92 -13.08
N TYR A 7 7.92 -1.11 -12.55
CA TYR A 7 8.74 -0.08 -11.89
C TYR A 7 9.11 1.08 -12.83
N ASP A 8 9.40 0.77 -14.10
CA ASP A 8 9.63 1.74 -15.16
C ASP A 8 9.09 1.22 -16.51
N GLY A 9 9.28 1.99 -17.60
CA GLY A 9 8.84 1.61 -18.95
C GLY A 9 9.87 0.84 -19.77
N ARG A 10 10.97 0.39 -19.15
CA ARG A 10 12.08 -0.32 -19.81
C ARG A 10 12.15 -1.78 -19.39
N SER A 11 11.79 -2.11 -18.15
CA SER A 11 11.71 -3.47 -17.64
C SER A 11 10.29 -3.86 -17.24
N GLU A 12 10.03 -5.16 -17.22
CA GLU A 12 8.78 -5.72 -16.68
C GLU A 12 8.79 -5.79 -15.14
N GLU A 13 9.89 -5.46 -14.47
CA GLU A 13 10.06 -5.68 -13.03
C GLU A 13 8.95 -4.99 -12.23
N GLY A 14 8.30 -5.76 -11.37
CA GLY A 14 7.16 -5.28 -10.57
C GLY A 14 5.82 -5.18 -11.30
N SER A 15 5.74 -5.55 -12.58
CA SER A 15 4.48 -5.65 -13.32
C SER A 15 3.72 -6.94 -12.98
N SER A 16 2.44 -7.00 -13.40
CA SER A 16 1.66 -8.24 -13.27
C SER A 16 2.22 -9.37 -14.14
N ALA A 17 2.80 -9.05 -15.31
CA ALA A 17 3.50 -10.02 -16.16
C ALA A 17 4.70 -10.64 -15.43
N HIS A 18 5.56 -9.81 -14.83
CA HIS A 18 6.70 -10.29 -14.04
C HIS A 18 6.26 -11.19 -12.88
N LEU A 19 5.24 -10.78 -12.12
CA LEU A 19 4.69 -11.62 -11.04
C LEU A 19 4.11 -12.94 -11.57
N SER A 20 3.48 -12.94 -12.74
CA SER A 20 2.96 -14.17 -13.35
C SER A 20 4.06 -15.19 -13.65
N LYS A 21 5.23 -14.73 -14.10
CA LYS A 21 6.41 -15.58 -14.34
C LYS A 21 7.01 -16.10 -13.05
N VAL A 22 7.15 -15.25 -12.03
CA VAL A 22 7.65 -15.63 -10.70
C VAL A 22 6.76 -16.71 -10.07
N LEU A 23 5.45 -16.50 -10.11
CA LEU A 23 4.45 -17.43 -9.57
C LEU A 23 4.16 -18.61 -10.49
N ARG A 24 4.65 -18.56 -11.74
CA ARG A 24 4.32 -19.49 -12.83
C ARG A 24 2.81 -19.67 -13.00
N CYS A 25 2.06 -18.57 -12.88
CA CYS A 25 0.62 -18.58 -12.98
C CYS A 25 0.15 -18.09 -14.35
N PRO A 26 -0.96 -18.65 -14.87
CA PRO A 26 -1.55 -18.16 -16.10
C PRO A 26 -2.22 -16.80 -15.89
N VAL A 27 -2.31 -16.04 -16.98
CA VAL A 27 -2.89 -14.69 -17.01
C VAL A 27 -4.24 -14.71 -17.71
N ILE A 28 -5.22 -14.08 -17.06
CA ILE A 28 -6.51 -13.74 -17.64
C ILE A 28 -6.55 -12.22 -17.84
N LEU A 29 -6.75 -11.78 -19.07
CA LEU A 29 -6.88 -10.35 -19.39
C LEU A 29 -8.28 -9.85 -19.07
N VAL A 30 -8.40 -8.65 -18.52
CA VAL A 30 -9.67 -7.92 -18.45
C VAL A 30 -9.60 -6.76 -19.43
N VAL A 31 -10.40 -6.79 -20.48
CA VAL A 31 -10.33 -5.82 -21.59
C VAL A 31 -11.60 -4.96 -21.61
N ASP A 32 -11.45 -3.64 -21.52
CA ASP A 32 -12.56 -2.72 -21.77
C ASP A 32 -12.98 -2.77 -23.23
N ALA A 33 -14.16 -3.33 -23.49
CA ALA A 33 -14.74 -3.45 -24.82
C ALA A 33 -15.78 -2.36 -25.12
N SER A 34 -16.01 -1.39 -24.23
CA SER A 34 -17.17 -0.47 -24.31
C SER A 34 -17.30 0.32 -25.63
N ALA A 35 -16.21 0.56 -26.34
CA ALA A 35 -16.17 1.29 -27.61
C ALA A 35 -15.49 0.50 -28.74
N THR A 36 -15.30 -0.80 -28.60
CA THR A 36 -14.56 -1.62 -29.57
C THR A 36 -15.16 -3.01 -29.72
N SER A 37 -15.06 -3.60 -30.91
CA SER A 37 -15.37 -5.01 -31.12
C SER A 37 -14.16 -5.73 -31.72
N ARG A 38 -14.01 -5.73 -33.05
CA ARG A 38 -12.90 -6.41 -33.73
C ARG A 38 -11.51 -5.94 -33.28
N SER A 39 -11.35 -4.67 -32.92
CA SER A 39 -10.07 -4.14 -32.44
C SER A 39 -9.71 -4.63 -31.03
N ALA A 40 -10.67 -5.15 -30.25
CA ALA A 40 -10.36 -5.81 -28.98
C ALA A 40 -9.47 -7.03 -29.21
N GLY A 41 -9.77 -7.84 -30.23
CA GLY A 41 -8.92 -8.97 -30.62
C GLY A 41 -7.50 -8.57 -31.02
N ALA A 42 -7.32 -7.41 -31.65
CA ALA A 42 -5.99 -6.88 -31.95
C ALA A 42 -5.21 -6.51 -30.68
N LEU A 43 -5.87 -5.90 -29.69
CA LEU A 43 -5.26 -5.61 -28.38
C LEU A 43 -4.89 -6.89 -27.64
N VAL A 44 -5.82 -7.85 -27.55
CA VAL A 44 -5.61 -9.16 -26.90
C VAL A 44 -4.45 -9.89 -27.56
N LYS A 45 -4.42 -9.96 -28.91
CA LYS A 45 -3.29 -10.54 -29.65
C LYS A 45 -1.98 -9.85 -29.28
N GLY A 46 -1.98 -8.52 -29.27
CA GLY A 46 -0.83 -7.72 -28.86
C GLY A 46 -0.31 -8.13 -27.48
N PHE A 47 -1.17 -8.16 -26.46
CA PHE A 47 -0.79 -8.57 -25.11
C PHE A 47 -0.29 -10.03 -25.05
N LYS A 48 -0.94 -10.95 -25.76
CA LYS A 48 -0.54 -12.36 -25.78
C LYS A 48 0.84 -12.58 -26.44
N THR A 49 1.14 -11.85 -27.51
CA THR A 49 2.37 -12.07 -28.30
C THR A 49 3.49 -11.09 -27.98
N PHE A 50 3.25 -10.08 -27.13
CA PHE A 50 4.26 -9.10 -26.76
C PHE A 50 5.41 -9.74 -25.98
N ASP A 51 5.08 -10.72 -25.14
CA ASP A 51 6.01 -11.50 -24.35
C ASP A 51 5.48 -12.93 -24.20
N GLU A 52 6.11 -13.87 -24.91
CA GLU A 52 5.66 -15.27 -25.00
C GLU A 52 5.79 -16.03 -23.68
N GLU A 53 6.62 -15.56 -22.73
CA GLU A 53 6.73 -16.16 -21.40
C GLU A 53 5.54 -15.81 -20.50
N THR A 54 4.82 -14.73 -20.82
CA THR A 54 3.59 -14.37 -20.11
C THR A 54 2.43 -15.20 -20.64
N GLN A 55 2.03 -16.23 -19.89
CA GLN A 55 1.02 -17.21 -20.30
C GLN A 55 -0.41 -16.64 -20.28
N VAL A 56 -0.76 -15.81 -21.27
CA VAL A 56 -2.13 -15.33 -21.47
C VAL A 56 -3.00 -16.45 -22.05
N LEU A 57 -3.88 -17.00 -21.20
CA LEU A 57 -4.75 -18.15 -21.53
C LEU A 57 -6.22 -17.78 -21.63
N GLY A 58 -6.65 -16.68 -21.01
CA GLY A 58 -8.05 -16.26 -21.01
C GLY A 58 -8.26 -14.77 -21.16
N VAL A 59 -9.48 -14.37 -21.54
CA VAL A 59 -9.92 -12.97 -21.55
C VAL A 59 -11.34 -12.84 -21.03
N ILE A 60 -11.57 -11.79 -20.23
CA ILE A 60 -12.87 -11.28 -19.83
C ILE A 60 -13.08 -9.96 -20.56
N PHE A 61 -14.19 -9.82 -21.28
CA PHE A 61 -14.56 -8.55 -21.88
C PHE A 61 -15.42 -7.74 -20.93
N ASN A 62 -14.98 -6.53 -20.56
CA ASN A 62 -15.69 -5.66 -19.66
C ASN A 62 -16.52 -4.61 -20.44
N ARG A 63 -17.64 -4.18 -19.85
CA ARG A 63 -18.56 -3.14 -20.35
C ARG A 63 -19.20 -3.48 -21.70
N ILE A 64 -19.64 -4.73 -21.83
CA ILE A 64 -20.39 -5.22 -22.99
C ILE A 64 -21.78 -4.57 -23.09
N SER A 65 -22.24 -4.35 -24.33
CA SER A 65 -23.48 -3.61 -24.66
C SER A 65 -24.66 -4.52 -25.00
N GLY A 66 -24.46 -5.85 -24.99
CA GLY A 66 -25.46 -6.86 -25.30
C GLY A 66 -24.85 -8.08 -25.99
N LYS A 67 -25.66 -9.12 -26.22
CA LYS A 67 -25.22 -10.42 -26.76
C LYS A 67 -24.47 -10.32 -28.08
N ARG A 68 -25.01 -9.58 -29.06
CA ARG A 68 -24.35 -9.36 -30.35
C ARG A 68 -22.97 -8.71 -30.21
N HIS A 69 -22.81 -7.82 -29.23
CA HIS A 69 -21.52 -7.18 -28.98
C HIS A 69 -20.52 -8.21 -28.41
N LEU A 70 -20.96 -9.05 -27.47
CA LEU A 70 -20.16 -10.15 -26.95
C LEU A 70 -19.69 -11.10 -28.07
N GLU A 71 -20.61 -11.59 -28.90
CA GLU A 71 -20.30 -12.45 -30.04
C GLU A 71 -19.21 -11.83 -30.94
N MET A 72 -19.31 -10.54 -31.24
CA MET A 72 -18.32 -9.85 -32.08
C MET A 72 -16.92 -9.74 -31.45
N VAL A 73 -16.81 -9.60 -30.12
CA VAL A 73 -15.51 -9.57 -29.45
C VAL A 73 -14.92 -10.97 -29.30
N GLU A 74 -15.76 -11.99 -29.09
CA GLU A 74 -15.35 -13.40 -29.05
C GLU A 74 -14.86 -13.87 -30.42
N ASP A 75 -15.58 -13.54 -31.49
CA ASP A 75 -15.13 -13.80 -32.87
C ASP A 75 -13.77 -13.14 -33.16
N SER A 76 -13.50 -11.99 -32.55
CA SER A 76 -12.28 -11.23 -32.81
C SER A 76 -10.99 -11.88 -32.28
N ILE A 77 -11.12 -12.78 -31.29
CA ILE A 77 -10.01 -13.56 -30.72
C ILE A 77 -9.94 -14.98 -31.27
N SER A 78 -10.84 -15.34 -32.19
CA SER A 78 -10.84 -16.66 -32.83
C SER A 78 -9.49 -16.94 -33.50
N GLY A 79 -8.86 -18.06 -33.12
CA GLY A 79 -7.54 -18.46 -33.59
C GLY A 79 -6.34 -17.93 -32.80
N LEU A 80 -6.55 -17.24 -31.66
CA LEU A 80 -5.47 -16.76 -30.78
C LEU A 80 -5.03 -17.75 -29.68
N ASP A 81 -5.47 -19.02 -29.74
CA ASP A 81 -5.16 -20.06 -28.75
C ASP A 81 -5.35 -19.57 -27.29
N LEU A 82 -6.53 -18.98 -27.03
CA LEU A 82 -6.97 -18.50 -25.71
C LEU A 82 -8.49 -18.59 -25.66
N VAL A 83 -9.06 -18.59 -24.46
CA VAL A 83 -10.50 -18.72 -24.26
C VAL A 83 -11.16 -17.40 -23.84
N SER A 84 -12.37 -17.14 -24.36
CA SER A 84 -13.26 -16.14 -23.77
C SER A 84 -13.86 -16.75 -22.50
N LEU A 85 -13.79 -16.02 -21.39
CA LEU A 85 -14.48 -16.36 -20.16
C LEU A 85 -15.85 -15.68 -20.05
N GLY A 86 -16.28 -14.95 -21.08
CA GLY A 86 -17.53 -14.21 -21.10
C GLY A 86 -17.35 -12.69 -21.03
N GLY A 87 -18.45 -11.99 -20.73
CA GLY A 87 -18.56 -10.56 -20.94
C GLY A 87 -19.39 -9.84 -19.89
N ILE A 88 -18.74 -9.05 -19.04
CA ILE A 88 -19.43 -8.24 -18.03
C ILE A 88 -20.17 -7.07 -18.72
N PRO A 89 -21.50 -6.94 -18.56
CA PRO A 89 -22.24 -5.85 -19.16
C PRO A 89 -21.94 -4.52 -18.46
N LYS A 90 -22.15 -3.41 -19.17
CA LYS A 90 -22.04 -2.08 -18.57
C LYS A 90 -23.20 -1.83 -17.60
N LYS A 91 -22.96 -1.98 -16.30
CA LYS A 91 -23.91 -1.69 -15.21
C LYS A 91 -23.38 -0.56 -14.31
N MET A 92 -24.15 0.50 -14.16
CA MET A 92 -23.75 1.70 -13.38
C MET A 92 -24.14 1.60 -11.89
N ASP A 93 -25.14 0.78 -11.57
CA ASP A 93 -25.68 0.52 -10.23
C ASP A 93 -24.73 -0.27 -9.32
N ILE A 94 -23.74 -0.94 -9.90
CA ILE A 94 -22.70 -1.70 -9.18
C ILE A 94 -21.33 -1.01 -9.17
N ALA A 95 -21.23 0.22 -9.69
CA ALA A 95 -19.96 0.94 -9.73
C ALA A 95 -19.45 1.24 -8.31
N LEU A 96 -18.18 0.89 -8.05
CA LEU A 96 -17.51 1.29 -6.82
C LEU A 96 -17.08 2.75 -6.90
N GLU A 97 -17.35 3.49 -5.84
CA GLU A 97 -16.92 4.87 -5.73
C GLU A 97 -15.39 4.95 -5.57
N SER A 98 -14.76 5.81 -6.37
CA SER A 98 -13.35 6.16 -6.25
C SER A 98 -13.18 7.45 -5.47
N ARG A 99 -12.16 7.53 -4.62
CA ARG A 99 -11.66 8.74 -3.97
C ARG A 99 -10.35 9.20 -4.60
N HIS A 100 -9.89 10.38 -4.20
CA HIS A 100 -8.66 11.01 -4.69
C HIS A 100 -7.38 10.15 -4.53
N LEU A 101 -7.36 9.19 -3.60
CA LEU A 101 -6.18 8.36 -3.29
C LEU A 101 -6.43 6.84 -3.39
N GLY A 102 -7.56 6.40 -3.97
CA GLY A 102 -7.91 4.99 -4.03
C GLY A 102 -9.42 4.74 -3.98
N LEU A 103 -9.83 3.53 -3.63
CA LEU A 103 -11.23 3.19 -3.40
C LEU A 103 -11.68 3.69 -2.02
N VAL A 104 -12.99 3.94 -1.84
CA VAL A 104 -13.58 4.14 -0.52
C VAL A 104 -13.30 2.91 0.35
N PRO A 105 -12.68 3.04 1.54
CA PRO A 105 -12.44 1.90 2.43
C PRO A 105 -13.74 1.15 2.77
N ALA A 106 -13.67 -0.18 2.81
CA ALA A 106 -14.84 -1.04 3.03
C ALA A 106 -15.57 -0.80 4.37
N ARG A 107 -14.91 -0.16 5.34
CA ARG A 107 -15.47 0.15 6.67
C ARG A 107 -16.39 1.37 6.68
N GLU A 108 -16.31 2.22 5.65
CA GLU A 108 -17.02 3.51 5.65
C GLU A 108 -18.41 3.43 5.00
N VAL A 109 -18.69 2.41 4.19
CA VAL A 109 -19.95 2.25 3.47
C VAL A 109 -20.41 0.80 3.52
N ASP A 110 -21.67 0.56 3.92
CA ASP A 110 -22.29 -0.75 3.75
C ASP A 110 -22.51 -1.04 2.26
N ASN A 111 -21.72 -1.97 1.74
CA ASN A 111 -21.71 -2.36 0.35
C ASN A 111 -22.38 -3.72 0.11
N THR A 112 -23.07 -4.28 1.10
CA THR A 112 -23.62 -5.65 1.04
C THR A 112 -24.49 -5.87 -0.19
N ALA A 113 -25.47 -4.99 -0.44
CA ALA A 113 -26.34 -5.10 -1.61
C ALA A 113 -25.56 -4.97 -2.94
N ARG A 114 -24.52 -4.15 -2.98
CA ARG A 114 -23.64 -4.00 -4.13
C ARG A 114 -22.83 -5.27 -4.37
N TYR A 115 -22.33 -5.91 -3.32
CA TYR A 115 -21.59 -7.18 -3.41
C TYR A 115 -22.47 -8.32 -3.93
N GLU A 116 -23.73 -8.41 -3.48
CA GLU A 116 -24.68 -9.38 -4.04
C GLU A 116 -24.96 -9.11 -5.53
N GLY A 117 -25.06 -7.84 -5.93
CA GLY A 117 -25.18 -7.46 -7.34
C GLY A 117 -23.97 -7.84 -8.19
N ILE A 118 -22.75 -7.65 -7.66
CA ILE A 118 -21.50 -8.07 -8.31
C ILE A 118 -21.42 -9.60 -8.40
N ARG A 119 -21.81 -10.30 -7.34
CA ARG A 119 -21.82 -11.77 -7.31
C ARG A 119 -22.73 -12.33 -8.40
N ALA A 120 -23.99 -11.90 -8.43
CA ALA A 120 -24.95 -12.37 -9.44
C ALA A 120 -24.45 -12.08 -10.86
N LEU A 121 -23.87 -10.90 -11.09
CA LEU A 121 -23.28 -10.53 -12.38
C LEU A 121 -22.16 -11.48 -12.79
N VAL A 122 -21.24 -11.77 -11.88
CA VAL A 122 -20.09 -12.64 -12.16
C VAL A 122 -20.54 -14.09 -12.40
N GLU A 123 -21.50 -14.58 -11.62
CA GLU A 123 -22.08 -15.93 -11.78
C GLU A 123 -22.89 -16.08 -13.09
N ASP A 124 -23.59 -15.03 -13.52
CA ASP A 124 -24.44 -15.07 -14.71
C ASP A 124 -23.68 -14.82 -16.02
N ASP A 125 -22.66 -13.96 -16.01
CA ASP A 125 -22.00 -13.45 -17.23
C ASP A 125 -20.61 -14.04 -17.49
N LEU A 126 -20.00 -14.77 -16.54
CA LEU A 126 -18.68 -15.39 -16.69
C LEU A 126 -18.69 -16.92 -16.48
N ASP A 127 -17.83 -17.61 -17.23
CA ASP A 127 -17.57 -19.04 -17.06
C ASP A 127 -16.54 -19.26 -15.92
N LEU A 128 -17.06 -19.44 -14.71
CA LEU A 128 -16.24 -19.64 -13.50
C LEU A 128 -15.55 -21.00 -13.47
N ASP A 129 -16.17 -22.04 -14.05
CA ASP A 129 -15.57 -23.38 -14.11
C ASP A 129 -14.33 -23.36 -15.00
N LEU A 130 -14.42 -22.71 -16.17
CA LEU A 130 -13.29 -22.52 -17.06
C LEU A 130 -12.21 -21.60 -16.46
N MET A 131 -12.62 -20.58 -15.70
CA MET A 131 -11.68 -19.73 -14.96
C MET A 131 -10.87 -20.54 -13.93
N LEU A 132 -11.52 -21.44 -13.20
CA LEU A 132 -10.87 -22.33 -12.23
C LEU A 132 -9.98 -23.37 -12.91
N GLU A 133 -10.39 -23.88 -14.08
CA GLU A 133 -9.56 -24.77 -14.90
C GLU A 133 -8.27 -24.08 -15.34
N ILE A 134 -8.36 -22.85 -15.84
CA ILE A 134 -7.18 -22.03 -16.19
C ILE A 134 -6.30 -21.87 -14.95
N ALA A 135 -6.85 -21.38 -13.84
CA ALA A 135 -6.08 -21.13 -12.62
C ALA A 135 -5.37 -22.38 -12.08
N SER A 136 -5.97 -23.57 -12.27
CA SER A 136 -5.42 -24.85 -11.83
C SER A 136 -4.16 -25.29 -12.58
N ASN A 137 -3.79 -24.63 -13.69
CA ASN A 137 -2.52 -24.85 -14.38
C ASN A 137 -1.31 -24.26 -13.65
N ALA A 138 -1.52 -23.38 -12.65
CA ALA A 138 -0.44 -22.90 -11.81
C ALA A 138 0.16 -24.05 -10.97
N PRO A 139 1.49 -24.08 -10.76
CA PRO A 139 2.09 -25.11 -9.93
C PRO A 139 1.62 -24.99 -8.49
N ARG A 140 1.54 -26.13 -7.81
CA ARG A 140 1.35 -26.14 -6.35
C ARG A 140 2.67 -25.74 -5.68
N TRP A 141 2.56 -24.80 -4.75
CA TRP A 141 3.67 -24.37 -3.90
C TRP A 141 3.61 -25.14 -2.57
N GLU A 142 4.76 -25.35 -1.94
CA GLU A 142 4.79 -25.93 -0.59
C GLU A 142 4.19 -24.95 0.42
N ASP A 143 3.30 -25.44 1.29
CA ASP A 143 2.77 -24.67 2.42
C ASP A 143 3.92 -24.34 3.39
N VAL A 144 4.46 -23.13 3.33
CA VAL A 144 5.39 -22.63 4.35
C VAL A 144 4.57 -22.19 5.57
N ARG A 145 4.36 -23.12 6.51
CA ARG A 145 3.54 -22.86 7.72
C ARG A 145 4.31 -22.20 8.87
N GLN A 146 5.63 -22.23 8.82
CA GLN A 146 6.49 -21.65 9.84
C GLN A 146 7.19 -20.43 9.28
N SER A 147 7.21 -19.34 10.05
CA SER A 147 7.98 -18.15 9.67
C SER A 147 9.46 -18.55 9.57
N PRO A 148 10.18 -18.08 8.53
CA PRO A 148 11.63 -18.30 8.43
C PRO A 148 12.42 -17.47 9.45
N LEU A 149 11.77 -16.63 10.26
CA LEU A 149 12.39 -15.75 11.22
C LEU A 149 12.44 -16.38 12.62
N ASP A 150 13.62 -16.31 13.23
CA ASP A 150 13.79 -16.62 14.64
C ASP A 150 13.19 -15.51 15.51
N ARG A 151 12.47 -15.91 16.55
CA ARG A 151 11.94 -14.98 17.55
C ARG A 151 13.08 -14.34 18.32
N MET A 152 13.08 -13.01 18.41
CA MET A 152 14.13 -12.24 19.11
C MET A 152 13.82 -11.97 20.57
N GLY A 153 12.54 -11.99 20.95
CA GLY A 153 12.08 -11.74 22.32
C GLY A 153 10.57 -11.59 22.39
N HIS A 154 10.09 -10.94 23.45
CA HIS A 154 8.71 -10.51 23.57
C HIS A 154 8.70 -9.01 23.88
N PHE A 155 8.02 -8.24 23.05
CA PHE A 155 7.83 -6.80 23.23
C PHE A 155 6.43 -6.42 22.80
N ARG A 156 5.85 -5.41 23.45
CA ARG A 156 4.53 -4.89 23.13
C ARG A 156 4.65 -3.74 22.14
N LEU A 157 3.98 -3.84 21.01
CA LEU A 157 4.00 -2.82 19.96
C LEU A 157 2.63 -2.14 19.87
N GLY A 158 2.57 -0.84 20.16
CA GLY A 158 1.36 -0.05 19.93
C GLY A 158 1.20 0.24 18.44
N LEU A 159 0.15 -0.27 17.81
CA LEU A 159 -0.16 -0.01 16.40
C LEU A 159 -1.33 0.97 16.30
N ALA A 160 -1.09 2.15 15.73
CA ALA A 160 -2.14 3.13 15.49
C ALA A 160 -3.10 2.61 14.41
N LYS A 161 -4.32 2.22 14.75
CA LYS A 161 -5.24 1.63 13.78
C LYS A 161 -6.67 2.11 13.98
N ASP A 162 -7.10 2.96 13.06
CA ASP A 162 -8.47 3.47 12.94
C ASP A 162 -8.70 4.01 11.51
N ASP A 163 -9.75 4.79 11.29
CA ASP A 163 -10.07 5.34 9.97
C ASP A 163 -9.02 6.37 9.48
N SER A 164 -8.22 6.95 10.39
CA SER A 164 -7.11 7.84 10.04
C SER A 164 -5.80 7.10 9.74
N PHE A 165 -5.57 5.92 10.33
CA PHE A 165 -4.39 5.08 10.11
C PHE A 165 -4.78 3.65 9.78
N ASN A 166 -4.90 3.33 8.49
CA ASN A 166 -5.35 2.02 8.02
C ASN A 166 -4.52 1.44 6.88
N PHE A 167 -3.41 2.07 6.50
CA PHE A 167 -2.51 1.53 5.49
C PHE A 167 -1.35 0.79 6.14
N TYR A 168 -1.44 -0.53 6.10
CA TYR A 168 -0.44 -1.44 6.60
C TYR A 168 -0.23 -2.59 5.62
N TYR A 169 1.02 -2.98 5.42
CA TYR A 169 1.32 -4.28 4.85
C TYR A 169 1.07 -5.34 5.90
N GLN A 170 0.14 -6.26 5.63
CA GLN A 170 -0.12 -7.38 6.53
C GLN A 170 1.17 -8.20 6.77
N ASP A 171 1.97 -8.39 5.71
CA ASP A 171 3.29 -9.02 5.78
C ASP A 171 4.22 -8.36 6.80
N ASN A 172 4.25 -7.02 6.90
CA ASN A 172 5.07 -6.34 7.91
C ASN A 172 4.61 -6.67 9.33
N LEU A 173 3.29 -6.73 9.57
CA LEU A 173 2.74 -7.08 10.88
C LEU A 173 3.05 -8.54 11.22
N ASP A 174 2.95 -9.44 10.25
CA ASP A 174 3.26 -10.86 10.44
C ASP A 174 4.75 -11.10 10.68
N ILE A 175 5.63 -10.36 9.98
CA ILE A 175 7.08 -10.34 10.24
C ILE A 175 7.36 -9.88 11.68
N LEU A 176 6.76 -8.78 12.14
CA LEU A 176 6.96 -8.28 13.49
C LEU A 176 6.43 -9.25 14.56
N ARG A 177 5.27 -9.88 14.33
CA ARG A 177 4.74 -10.95 15.21
C ARG A 177 5.69 -12.15 15.27
N ALA A 178 6.26 -12.56 14.15
CA ALA A 178 7.25 -13.64 14.11
C ALA A 178 8.51 -13.31 14.91
N LEU A 179 8.97 -12.05 14.86
CA LEU A 179 10.09 -11.56 15.68
C LEU A 179 9.73 -11.45 17.18
N GLY A 180 8.44 -11.44 17.52
CA GLY A 180 7.93 -11.55 18.88
C GLY A 180 7.06 -10.40 19.37
N ALA A 181 6.61 -9.52 18.47
CA ALA A 181 5.72 -8.42 18.80
C ALA A 181 4.34 -8.93 19.27
N ASP A 182 3.91 -8.46 20.45
CA ASP A 182 2.51 -8.44 20.85
C ASP A 182 1.89 -7.11 20.40
N ILE A 183 1.13 -7.15 19.30
CA ILE A 183 0.59 -5.95 18.65
C ILE A 183 -0.71 -5.54 19.33
N VAL A 184 -0.70 -4.33 19.91
CA VAL A 184 -1.88 -3.71 20.52
C VAL A 184 -2.36 -2.55 19.67
N GLU A 185 -3.51 -2.75 19.03
CA GLU A 185 -4.17 -1.76 18.21
C GLU A 185 -4.81 -0.67 19.09
N PHE A 186 -4.67 0.60 18.70
CA PHE A 186 -5.31 1.74 19.37
C PHE A 186 -5.72 2.81 18.36
N SER A 187 -6.71 3.63 18.69
CA SER A 187 -7.18 4.73 17.83
C SER A 187 -6.56 6.06 18.27
N PRO A 188 -5.76 6.73 17.42
CA PRO A 188 -5.28 8.09 17.73
C PRO A 188 -6.39 9.14 17.78
N THR A 189 -7.49 8.95 17.06
CA THR A 189 -8.62 9.90 17.05
C THR A 189 -9.45 9.89 18.33
N THR A 190 -9.60 8.72 18.99
CA THR A 190 -10.55 8.57 20.12
C THR A 190 -10.01 7.83 21.34
N GLY A 191 -8.92 7.08 21.20
CA GLY A 191 -8.37 6.25 22.26
C GLY A 191 -7.25 6.92 23.07
N ASP A 192 -6.76 6.18 24.08
CA ASP A 192 -5.59 6.51 24.86
C ASP A 192 -4.34 5.82 24.30
N LEU A 193 -3.15 6.39 24.55
CA LEU A 193 -1.89 5.75 24.17
C LEU A 193 -1.65 4.51 25.06
N PRO A 194 -1.60 3.28 24.51
CA PRO A 194 -1.39 2.09 25.32
C PRO A 194 0.06 2.05 25.84
N ALA A 195 0.27 1.44 27.01
CA ALA A 195 1.62 1.10 27.44
C ALA A 195 2.23 0.09 26.45
N ALA A 196 3.32 0.49 25.78
CA ALA A 196 4.03 -0.32 24.79
C ALA A 196 5.54 -0.02 24.83
N ASP A 197 6.32 -0.95 24.31
CA ASP A 197 7.78 -0.87 24.18
C ASP A 197 8.19 -0.13 22.89
N GLY A 198 7.24 0.12 21.99
CA GLY A 198 7.40 0.94 20.80
C GLY A 198 6.05 1.23 20.15
N TYR A 199 6.04 2.20 19.22
CA TYR A 199 4.84 2.61 18.50
C TYR A 199 5.04 2.61 16.98
N TYR A 200 4.05 2.14 16.23
CA TYR A 200 4.03 2.16 14.77
C TYR A 200 2.78 2.89 14.27
N PHE A 201 3.00 3.97 13.51
CA PHE A 201 1.99 4.76 12.81
C PHE A 201 2.16 4.58 11.30
N GLY A 202 1.32 3.77 10.68
CA GLY A 202 1.33 3.57 9.24
C GLY A 202 0.74 4.76 8.47
N GLY A 203 0.47 4.52 7.20
CA GLY A 203 -0.30 5.46 6.38
C GLY A 203 -1.79 5.44 6.69
N GLY A 204 -2.52 6.27 5.96
CA GLY A 204 -3.97 6.32 6.00
C GLY A 204 -4.43 7.69 5.51
N TYR A 205 -5.56 8.13 6.04
CA TYR A 205 -6.22 9.38 5.65
C TYR A 205 -6.32 10.37 6.82
N PRO A 206 -5.22 10.72 7.51
CA PRO A 206 -5.30 11.66 8.63
C PRO A 206 -5.86 13.02 8.23
N GLU A 207 -5.74 13.41 6.95
CA GLU A 207 -6.31 14.65 6.41
C GLU A 207 -7.84 14.72 6.50
N LEU A 208 -8.52 13.58 6.59
CA LEU A 208 -9.98 13.51 6.75
C LEU A 208 -10.41 13.58 8.21
N HIS A 209 -9.45 13.42 9.14
CA HIS A 209 -9.69 13.30 10.58
C HIS A 209 -8.85 14.29 11.40
N LEU A 210 -8.41 15.40 10.78
CA LEU A 210 -7.47 16.31 11.44
C LEU A 210 -8.09 16.97 12.67
N ASP A 211 -9.41 17.23 12.67
CA ASP A 211 -10.10 17.84 13.82
C ASP A 211 -10.14 16.88 15.01
N GLU A 212 -10.47 15.61 14.76
CA GLU A 212 -10.47 14.55 15.78
C GLU A 212 -9.07 14.30 16.33
N LEU A 213 -8.06 14.19 15.45
CA LEU A 213 -6.66 14.05 15.84
C LEU A 213 -6.16 15.24 16.67
N ALA A 214 -6.56 16.46 16.30
CA ALA A 214 -6.18 17.67 17.03
C ALA A 214 -6.89 17.77 18.38
N ALA A 215 -8.12 17.28 18.49
CA ALA A 215 -8.92 17.29 19.71
C ALA A 215 -8.41 16.31 20.77
N ASN A 216 -7.76 15.20 20.37
CA ASN A 216 -7.22 14.20 21.31
C ASN A 216 -5.88 14.66 21.95
N GLY A 217 -5.96 15.70 22.79
CA GLY A 217 -4.84 16.25 23.55
C GLY A 217 -4.07 15.21 24.36
N PRO A 218 -4.74 14.38 25.20
CA PRO A 218 -4.06 13.38 26.04
C PRO A 218 -3.20 12.39 25.24
N MET A 219 -3.70 11.89 24.10
CA MET A 219 -2.94 11.00 23.21
C MET A 219 -1.69 11.69 22.65
N LYS A 220 -1.83 12.92 22.16
CA LYS A 220 -0.71 13.70 21.59
C LYS A 220 0.38 13.97 22.61
N GLU A 221 -0.01 14.41 23.81
CA GLU A 221 0.92 14.71 24.91
C GLU A 221 1.64 13.44 25.39
N ALA A 222 0.91 12.34 25.58
CA ALA A 222 1.48 11.06 25.99
C ALA A 222 2.49 10.53 24.97
N LEU A 223 2.20 10.60 23.67
CA LEU A 223 3.12 10.13 22.63
C LEU A 223 4.38 10.99 22.60
N HIS A 224 4.23 12.31 22.65
CA HIS A 224 5.35 13.23 22.66
C HIS A 224 6.27 12.99 23.86
N GLU A 225 5.70 12.76 25.04
CA GLU A 225 6.46 12.41 26.24
C GLU A 225 7.17 11.06 26.11
N LYS A 226 6.51 10.02 25.60
CA LYS A 226 7.12 8.69 25.41
C LYS A 226 8.32 8.73 24.47
N VAL A 227 8.22 9.46 23.36
CA VAL A 227 9.36 9.66 22.44
C VAL A 227 10.48 10.48 23.10
N ARG A 228 10.14 11.45 23.94
CA ARG A 228 11.13 12.22 24.73
C ARG A 228 11.86 11.34 25.74
N GLU A 229 11.18 10.37 26.34
CA GLU A 229 11.74 9.35 27.24
C GLU A 229 12.58 8.28 26.51
N GLY A 230 12.58 8.28 25.17
CA GLY A 230 13.36 7.35 24.36
C GLY A 230 12.61 6.11 23.92
N VAL A 231 11.29 6.03 24.14
CA VAL A 231 10.48 4.93 23.59
C VAL A 231 10.43 5.05 22.06
N PRO A 232 10.74 3.98 21.31
CA PRO A 232 10.81 4.04 19.86
C PRO A 232 9.45 4.33 19.21
N ALA A 233 9.48 5.14 18.15
CA ALA A 233 8.31 5.41 17.32
C ALA A 233 8.68 5.40 15.84
N TYR A 234 7.97 4.60 15.06
CA TYR A 234 8.12 4.56 13.60
C TYR A 234 6.84 5.08 12.94
N ALA A 235 6.97 6.01 12.01
CA ALA A 235 5.84 6.62 11.33
C ALA A 235 6.04 6.75 9.81
N GLU A 236 4.99 6.43 9.06
CA GLU A 236 4.97 6.44 7.59
C GLU A 236 3.89 7.39 7.06
N CYS A 237 4.21 8.20 6.05
CA CYS A 237 3.30 9.07 5.32
C CYS A 237 2.32 9.82 6.24
N GLY A 238 1.05 9.41 6.31
CA GLY A 238 0.06 9.98 7.22
C GLY A 238 0.49 9.97 8.69
N GLY A 239 1.12 8.89 9.16
CA GLY A 239 1.75 8.83 10.48
C GLY A 239 2.80 9.91 10.67
N MET A 240 3.64 10.15 9.66
CA MET A 240 4.65 11.22 9.73
C MET A 240 4.01 12.60 9.85
N MET A 241 2.88 12.84 9.16
CA MET A 241 2.12 14.08 9.29
C MET A 241 1.63 14.29 10.73
N TYR A 242 1.13 13.23 11.37
CA TYR A 242 0.68 13.28 12.77
C TYR A 242 1.82 13.46 13.78
N LEU A 243 3.03 12.96 13.44
CA LEU A 243 4.22 13.17 14.27
C LEU A 243 4.84 14.58 14.13
N CYS A 244 4.42 15.36 13.13
CA CYS A 244 4.83 16.76 12.97
C CYS A 244 4.14 17.69 13.98
N ARG A 245 4.53 18.98 13.97
CA ARG A 245 3.95 20.02 14.84
C ARG A 245 2.53 20.36 14.44
N SER A 246 2.30 20.55 13.15
CA SER A 246 0.95 20.81 12.65
C SER A 246 0.76 20.35 11.22
N VAL A 247 -0.52 20.14 10.89
CA VAL A 247 -0.97 19.84 9.53
C VAL A 247 -1.99 20.88 9.10
N LYS A 248 -1.74 21.49 7.95
CA LYS A 248 -2.69 22.37 7.27
C LYS A 248 -3.54 21.57 6.29
N GLY A 249 -4.84 21.49 6.58
CA GLY A 249 -5.81 20.78 5.76
C GLY A 249 -6.11 21.48 4.43
N GLN A 250 -6.92 20.84 3.58
CA GLN A 250 -7.38 21.42 2.32
C GLN A 250 -8.33 22.62 2.53
N ASP A 251 -8.96 22.72 3.70
CA ASP A 251 -9.74 23.86 4.15
C ASP A 251 -8.88 25.10 4.49
N GLY A 252 -7.56 24.96 4.45
CA GLY A 252 -6.60 26.02 4.76
C GLY A 252 -6.35 26.24 6.25
N LEU A 253 -7.00 25.47 7.13
CA LEU A 253 -6.82 25.56 8.57
C LEU A 253 -5.68 24.66 9.05
N SER A 254 -4.82 25.21 9.90
CA SER A 254 -3.74 24.47 10.56
C SER A 254 -4.23 23.89 11.88
N ARG A 255 -3.89 22.64 12.14
CA ARG A 255 -4.24 21.92 13.35
C ARG A 255 -3.01 21.34 14.01
N ASP A 256 -2.91 21.53 15.32
CA ASP A 256 -1.77 21.06 16.10
C ASP A 256 -1.83 19.56 16.28
N MET A 257 -0.73 18.90 15.91
CA MET A 257 -0.53 17.47 16.04
C MET A 257 0.40 17.20 17.22
N THR A 258 1.13 16.09 17.21
CA THR A 258 1.89 15.64 18.40
C THR A 258 3.11 16.50 18.70
N GLY A 259 3.69 17.17 17.69
CA GLY A 259 4.88 18.00 17.88
C GLY A 259 6.17 17.23 18.17
N VAL A 260 6.20 15.92 17.94
CA VAL A 260 7.44 15.12 18.03
C VAL A 260 8.52 15.73 17.15
N PHE A 261 8.19 16.04 15.90
CA PHE A 261 9.05 16.77 14.98
C PHE A 261 8.60 18.23 14.86
N ASP A 262 9.56 19.15 14.93
CA ASP A 262 9.36 20.58 14.76
C ASP A 262 9.26 20.91 13.26
N ALA A 263 8.22 20.39 12.62
CA ALA A 263 7.94 20.51 11.20
C ALA A 263 6.45 20.76 10.96
N THR A 264 6.11 21.43 9.86
CA THR A 264 4.71 21.68 9.47
C THR A 264 4.44 21.06 8.11
N VAL A 265 3.34 20.33 8.01
CA VAL A 265 2.87 19.73 6.75
C VAL A 265 1.68 20.51 6.22
N GLU A 266 1.56 20.61 4.91
CA GLU A 266 0.34 21.10 4.27
C GLU A 266 -0.15 20.15 3.18
N MET A 267 -1.47 19.99 3.10
CA MET A 267 -2.10 19.31 1.98
C MET A 267 -2.00 20.16 0.72
N THR A 268 -1.85 19.49 -0.42
CA THR A 268 -1.74 20.12 -1.74
C THR A 268 -2.80 19.56 -2.68
N PRO A 269 -3.28 20.35 -3.66
CA PRO A 269 -4.30 19.89 -4.61
C PRO A 269 -3.76 18.94 -5.68
N ARG A 270 -2.45 18.75 -5.76
CA ARG A 270 -1.79 17.92 -6.79
C ARG A 270 -0.89 16.90 -6.12
N LEU A 271 -0.82 15.72 -6.73
CA LEU A 271 0.09 14.66 -6.34
C LEU A 271 1.52 15.18 -6.25
N GLN A 272 2.18 15.02 -5.11
CA GLN A 272 3.57 15.46 -4.90
C GLN A 272 4.56 14.36 -5.30
N ALA A 273 4.32 13.13 -4.86
CA ALA A 273 5.10 11.98 -5.28
C ALA A 273 4.27 10.71 -5.34
N LEU A 274 4.60 9.84 -6.30
CA LEU A 274 4.07 8.49 -6.45
C LEU A 274 5.14 7.56 -7.00
N GLY A 275 5.28 6.38 -6.40
CA GLY A 275 5.98 5.23 -6.99
C GLY A 275 7.03 4.60 -6.09
N TYR A 276 7.61 3.50 -6.56
CA TYR A 276 8.62 2.75 -5.83
C TYR A 276 9.97 3.47 -5.77
N VAL A 277 10.64 3.32 -4.63
CA VAL A 277 11.98 3.84 -4.33
C VAL A 277 12.78 2.83 -3.51
N GLU A 278 14.10 2.95 -3.59
CA GLU A 278 15.02 2.33 -2.64
C GLU A 278 15.53 3.42 -1.71
N ALA A 279 15.61 3.14 -0.42
CA ALA A 279 16.09 4.06 0.60
C ALA A 279 17.37 3.51 1.21
N THR A 280 18.39 4.38 1.31
CA THR A 280 19.62 4.10 2.04
C THR A 280 19.65 4.90 3.32
N CYS A 281 19.91 4.27 4.46
CA CYS A 281 20.07 4.96 5.73
C CYS A 281 21.37 5.78 5.72
N VAL A 282 21.28 7.11 5.79
CA VAL A 282 22.46 8.01 5.86
C VAL A 282 22.88 8.28 7.30
N ASN A 283 21.98 8.06 8.26
CA ASN A 283 22.22 8.11 9.69
C ASN A 283 21.62 6.86 10.35
N ASP A 284 22.08 6.53 11.56
CA ASP A 284 21.44 5.50 12.37
C ASP A 284 20.00 5.93 12.71
N CYS A 285 19.10 4.96 12.70
CA CYS A 285 17.71 5.16 13.08
C CYS A 285 17.15 3.93 13.81
N VAL A 286 15.90 4.06 14.26
CA VAL A 286 15.17 3.01 15.00
C VAL A 286 15.05 1.68 14.23
N LEU A 287 15.16 1.71 12.90
CA LEU A 287 15.04 0.53 12.05
C LEU A 287 16.40 -0.08 11.66
N SER A 288 17.44 0.73 11.48
CA SER A 288 18.65 0.29 10.76
C SER A 288 19.86 1.20 11.03
N PRO A 289 21.10 0.68 11.01
CA PRO A 289 22.28 1.53 11.07
C PRO A 289 22.48 2.28 9.76
N ALA A 290 23.31 3.31 9.79
CA ALA A 290 23.78 3.96 8.57
C ALA A 290 24.38 2.92 7.60
N GLY A 291 24.00 3.03 6.32
CA GLY A 291 24.35 2.10 5.25
C GLY A 291 23.29 1.05 4.94
N GLY A 292 22.33 0.79 5.83
CA GLY A 292 21.25 -0.16 5.55
C GLY A 292 20.35 0.30 4.40
N THR A 293 19.98 -0.62 3.50
CA THR A 293 19.10 -0.34 2.37
C THR A 293 17.79 -1.11 2.44
N VAL A 294 16.70 -0.50 1.98
CA VAL A 294 15.36 -1.10 1.99
C VAL A 294 14.53 -0.54 0.84
N ARG A 295 13.51 -1.29 0.41
CA ARG A 295 12.59 -0.85 -0.64
C ARG A 295 11.23 -0.48 -0.06
N GLY A 296 10.60 0.49 -0.70
CA GLY A 296 9.27 0.94 -0.35
C GLY A 296 8.63 1.74 -1.47
N HIS A 297 7.52 2.39 -1.16
CA HIS A 297 6.88 3.32 -2.07
C HIS A 297 6.50 4.62 -1.38
N VAL A 298 6.38 5.67 -2.16
CA VAL A 298 5.82 6.96 -1.74
C VAL A 298 4.52 7.19 -2.49
N PHE A 299 3.50 7.70 -1.80
CA PHE A 299 2.27 8.17 -2.41
C PHE A 299 1.64 9.24 -1.52
N HIS A 300 1.81 10.51 -1.87
CA HIS A 300 1.29 11.60 -1.05
C HIS A 300 0.89 12.85 -1.84
N TYR A 301 -0.16 13.50 -1.33
CA TYR A 301 -0.64 14.81 -1.77
C TYR A 301 -0.28 15.91 -0.77
N SER A 302 0.65 15.67 0.15
CA SER A 302 1.12 16.65 1.12
C SER A 302 2.59 17.01 0.88
N ARG A 303 3.04 18.14 1.41
CA ARG A 303 4.45 18.51 1.47
C ARG A 303 4.81 19.07 2.84
N VAL A 304 6.06 18.91 3.23
CA VAL A 304 6.56 19.59 4.44
C VAL A 304 6.88 21.04 4.06
N ALA A 305 6.15 21.99 4.64
CA ALA A 305 6.31 23.41 4.38
C ALA A 305 7.49 24.02 5.18
N SER A 306 7.85 23.43 6.31
CA SER A 306 8.98 23.85 7.15
C SER A 306 9.50 22.68 7.98
N HIS A 307 10.82 22.54 8.09
CA HIS A 307 11.48 21.48 8.87
C HIS A 307 12.84 21.94 9.45
N SER A 308 12.92 23.20 9.88
CA SER A 308 14.18 23.82 10.31
C SER A 308 14.92 23.00 11.36
N GLY A 309 16.13 22.54 11.02
CA GLY A 309 17.02 21.81 11.93
C GLY A 309 16.73 20.32 12.11
N GLN A 310 15.77 19.75 11.37
CA GLN A 310 15.56 18.31 11.36
C GLN A 310 16.68 17.58 10.62
N ARG A 311 17.07 16.41 11.12
CA ARG A 311 18.00 15.51 10.44
C ARG A 311 17.21 14.46 9.66
N PHE A 312 17.76 14.05 8.52
CA PHE A 312 17.19 13.01 7.68
C PHE A 312 17.87 11.65 7.92
N SER A 313 17.10 10.58 7.83
CA SER A 313 17.57 9.21 7.96
C SER A 313 17.82 8.56 6.62
N TYR A 314 17.09 8.96 5.58
CA TYR A 314 17.08 8.27 4.31
C TYR A 314 17.56 9.17 3.18
N ARG A 315 18.35 8.57 2.29
CA ARG A 315 18.50 9.03 0.91
C ARG A 315 17.74 8.09 0.00
N LEU A 316 16.73 8.61 -0.68
CA LEU A 316 15.93 7.89 -1.66
C LEU A 316 16.64 7.83 -3.01
N SER A 317 16.39 6.78 -3.78
CA SER A 317 16.93 6.61 -5.14
C SER A 317 16.31 7.55 -6.18
N LYS A 318 15.27 8.30 -5.81
CA LYS A 318 14.57 9.29 -6.63
C LYS A 318 14.27 10.53 -5.78
N ASP A 319 14.20 11.70 -6.42
CA ASP A 319 13.87 12.97 -5.76
C ASP A 319 12.38 13.05 -5.39
N LYS A 320 11.98 12.25 -4.40
CA LYS A 320 10.60 12.08 -3.93
C LYS A 320 10.48 12.08 -2.41
N GLY A 321 11.52 12.56 -1.73
CA GLY A 321 11.57 12.66 -0.27
C GLY A 321 10.91 13.93 0.24
N ILE A 322 11.19 14.26 1.50
CA ILE A 322 10.78 15.50 2.13
C ILE A 322 11.48 16.71 1.49
N ASP A 323 12.77 16.58 1.20
CA ASP A 323 13.59 17.60 0.55
C ASP A 323 14.48 16.96 -0.53
N GLY A 324 14.00 16.98 -1.77
CA GLY A 324 14.66 16.29 -2.89
C GLY A 324 14.72 14.78 -2.66
N ALA A 325 15.93 14.23 -2.55
CA ALA A 325 16.15 12.81 -2.25
C ALA A 325 16.19 12.49 -0.74
N GLU A 326 16.23 13.50 0.13
CA GLU A 326 16.34 13.29 1.58
C GLU A 326 14.95 13.08 2.20
N ASP A 327 14.79 12.04 3.02
CA ASP A 327 13.53 11.66 3.68
C ASP A 327 13.78 11.10 5.09
N GLY A 328 12.71 10.98 5.88
CA GLY A 328 12.74 10.39 7.21
C GLY A 328 13.33 11.32 8.26
N PHE A 329 12.50 12.06 8.98
CA PHE A 329 12.96 12.81 10.15
C PHE A 329 13.39 11.88 11.27
N ILE A 330 14.52 12.20 11.91
CA ILE A 330 15.02 11.49 13.09
C ILE A 330 15.21 12.40 14.30
N LYS A 331 14.67 11.97 15.45
CA LYS A 331 14.80 12.64 16.73
C LYS A 331 14.64 11.61 17.83
N ASN A 332 15.64 11.48 18.72
CA ASN A 332 15.72 10.38 19.68
C ASN A 332 15.52 9.03 18.94
N ASN A 333 14.65 8.16 19.46
CA ASN A 333 14.27 6.88 18.85
C ASN A 333 13.02 6.99 17.97
N ALA A 334 12.68 8.19 17.48
CA ALA A 334 11.60 8.39 16.52
C ALA A 334 12.11 8.56 15.09
N LEU A 335 11.42 7.92 14.15
CA LEU A 335 11.64 8.01 12.72
C LEU A 335 10.30 8.26 12.02
N ALA A 336 10.22 9.30 11.18
CA ALA A 336 9.01 9.61 10.45
C ALA A 336 9.30 10.02 8.99
N SER A 337 8.82 9.23 8.02
CA SER A 337 9.13 9.39 6.58
C SER A 337 7.87 9.40 5.72
N TYR A 338 7.94 9.93 4.49
CA TYR A 338 6.89 9.69 3.50
C TYR A 338 6.89 8.26 2.96
N LEU A 339 8.00 7.55 3.12
CA LEU A 339 8.19 6.19 2.66
C LEU A 339 7.33 5.16 3.43
N HIS A 340 6.58 4.36 2.68
CA HIS A 340 5.96 3.12 3.13
C HIS A 340 6.90 1.95 2.90
N LEU A 341 7.43 1.36 3.97
CA LEU A 341 8.39 0.27 3.87
C LEU A 341 7.70 -1.07 3.76
N HIS A 342 8.30 -1.97 2.98
CA HIS A 342 7.97 -3.39 3.02
C HIS A 342 9.14 -4.16 3.65
N PHE A 343 8.99 -4.63 4.88
CA PHE A 343 10.06 -5.33 5.60
C PHE A 343 10.49 -6.62 4.91
N GLY A 344 9.62 -7.26 4.14
CA GLY A 344 10.01 -8.38 3.27
C GLY A 344 11.09 -8.04 2.23
N SER A 345 11.35 -6.76 1.93
CA SER A 345 12.45 -6.35 1.05
C SER A 345 13.83 -6.36 1.74
N ASN A 346 13.86 -6.19 3.06
CA ASN A 346 15.02 -6.39 3.90
C ASN A 346 14.58 -6.62 5.36
N LEU A 347 14.67 -7.87 5.82
CA LEU A 347 14.22 -8.30 7.14
C LEU A 347 15.03 -7.67 8.29
N GLU A 348 16.25 -7.19 8.02
CA GLU A 348 17.10 -6.52 9.01
C GLU A 348 16.45 -5.24 9.55
N PHE A 349 15.60 -4.56 8.77
CA PHE A 349 14.87 -3.37 9.22
C PHE A 349 13.81 -3.71 10.28
N ALA A 350 13.09 -4.82 10.09
CA ALA A 350 12.15 -5.30 11.11
C ALA A 350 12.88 -5.80 12.35
N GLN A 351 14.00 -6.51 12.17
CA GLN A 351 14.85 -6.96 13.28
C GLN A 351 15.44 -5.78 14.05
N GLY A 352 15.86 -4.72 13.36
CA GLY A 352 16.36 -3.49 13.98
C GLY A 352 15.28 -2.77 14.77
N PHE A 353 14.04 -2.71 14.26
CA PHE A 353 12.92 -2.16 15.02
C PHE A 353 12.60 -2.99 16.26
N ALA A 354 12.55 -4.32 16.14
CA ALA A 354 12.34 -5.23 17.26
C ALA A 354 13.45 -5.11 18.31
N ALA A 355 14.72 -5.05 17.90
CA ALA A 355 15.86 -4.86 18.78
C ALA A 355 15.77 -3.54 19.57
N THR A 356 15.32 -2.46 18.91
CA THR A 356 15.15 -1.17 19.59
C THR A 356 14.00 -1.21 20.59
N CYS A 357 12.86 -1.85 20.26
CA CYS A 357 11.77 -2.07 21.22
C CYS A 357 12.20 -2.93 22.42
N LEU A 358 13.09 -3.90 22.21
CA LEU A 358 13.65 -4.75 23.27
C LEU A 358 14.75 -4.04 24.09
N GLY A 359 15.10 -2.79 23.77
CA GLY A 359 16.19 -2.05 24.43
C GLY A 359 17.60 -2.63 24.15
N GLN A 360 17.74 -3.44 23.10
CA GLN A 360 19.01 -4.05 22.67
C GLN A 360 19.83 -3.12 21.77
N ARG A 361 19.25 -1.97 21.40
CA ARG A 361 19.82 -0.96 20.52
C ARG A 361 19.46 0.42 21.08
N GLY A 362 20.45 1.30 21.21
CA GLY A 362 20.32 2.64 21.79
C GLY A 362 20.81 3.73 20.86
#